data_AF-A0A4U0U3J6-F1
#
_entry.id   AF-A0A4U0U3J6-F1
#
_cell.length_a   1.000
_cell.length_b   1.000
_cell.length_c   1.000
_cell.angle_alpha   90.00
_cell.angle_beta   90.00
_cell.angle_gamma   90.00
#
_symmetry.space_group_name_H-M   'P 1'
#
loop_
_entity.id
_entity.type
_entity.pdbx_description
1 polymer ?
#
loop_
_entity_poly.entity_id
_entity_poly.type
_entity_poly.pdbx_seq_one_letter_code
_entity_poly.pdbx_strand_id
1 'polypeptide(L)'
;MSGFIPQQEDAFSPQQAMQLIARSGEKKAKMRLDKFFYNSVLAGALLGFGCAAALIAGDAPWYTENAPGVIHVLAGAVFPIGLIMIALTGSELWTSTIFVGLTPSAFRLVLRSRRRKRERKPKKLQGTNERAGLLIPISILICDLAQYTGVAFFERRVTILHLAKTWTVAYLGNLGGILFFMYVICIYGNVFSSESSQAHTVSYAIGKAQTPGWHNIFCSAIGANWLVCLAVYQGIIAREVSSKIIAIWWPIFIFVTLGMNHVIANMFLVPVGMYYGAPFGVGYYIWKSMIPAALGNIVGGFGFVGVSYWYMWMTANEAVDANFDTTHVLKYSSAEREKLPYDESPGSSGRHNDYHIEQIMGA
;
A
#
# COMPACT_ATOMS: atom_id res chain seq x y z
N MET A 1 3.04 -43.85 -14.44
CA MET A 1 3.92 -42.76 -13.98
C MET A 1 3.07 -41.50 -13.91
N SER A 2 2.53 -41.20 -12.73
CA SER A 2 1.77 -39.96 -12.51
C SER A 2 2.73 -38.78 -12.68
N GLY A 3 2.52 -37.99 -13.73
CA GLY A 3 3.28 -36.76 -13.95
C GLY A 3 3.19 -35.88 -12.71
N PHE A 4 4.35 -35.55 -12.15
CA PHE A 4 4.49 -34.54 -11.10
C PHE A 4 4.03 -33.22 -11.72
N ILE A 5 2.76 -32.84 -11.51
CA ILE A 5 2.31 -31.49 -11.81
C ILE A 5 3.10 -30.60 -10.84
N PRO A 6 3.97 -29.70 -11.31
CA PRO A 6 4.66 -28.79 -10.41
C PRO A 6 3.58 -28.03 -9.64
N GLN A 7 3.50 -28.24 -8.33
CA GLN A 7 2.61 -27.46 -7.47
C GLN A 7 2.98 -25.99 -7.67
N GLN A 8 2.01 -25.20 -8.11
CA GLN A 8 2.19 -23.76 -8.21
C GLN A 8 2.42 -23.23 -6.80
N GLU A 9 3.62 -22.73 -6.51
CA GLU A 9 3.93 -22.18 -5.19
C GLU A 9 2.96 -21.04 -4.84
N ASP A 10 2.33 -21.12 -3.66
CA ASP A 10 1.30 -20.17 -3.18
C ASP A 10 1.83 -18.76 -2.92
N ALA A 11 3.15 -18.59 -2.99
CA ALA A 11 3.88 -17.36 -2.72
C ALA A 11 4.89 -17.06 -3.85
N PHE A 12 5.14 -15.77 -4.10
CA PHE A 12 6.26 -15.35 -4.94
C PHE A 12 7.58 -15.44 -4.17
N SER A 13 8.66 -15.77 -4.89
CA SER A 13 10.00 -15.66 -4.29
C SER A 13 10.33 -14.19 -3.98
N PRO A 14 11.20 -13.91 -2.99
CA PRO A 14 11.62 -12.55 -2.68
C PRO A 14 12.11 -11.74 -3.90
N GLN A 15 12.83 -12.39 -4.81
CA GLN A 15 13.31 -11.79 -6.07
C GLN A 15 12.13 -11.42 -6.99
N GLN A 16 11.18 -12.32 -7.17
CA GLN A 16 9.98 -12.06 -7.99
C GLN A 16 9.14 -10.92 -7.39
N ALA A 17 8.92 -10.93 -6.07
CA ALA A 17 8.19 -9.89 -5.36
C ALA A 17 8.86 -8.51 -5.53
N MET A 18 10.18 -8.45 -5.43
CA MET A 18 10.91 -7.20 -5.65
C MET A 18 10.78 -6.68 -7.09
N GLN A 19 10.76 -7.57 -8.09
CA GLN A 19 10.55 -7.17 -9.48
C GLN A 19 9.13 -6.66 -9.73
N LEU A 20 8.13 -7.33 -9.14
CA LEU A 20 6.74 -6.86 -9.13
C LEU A 20 6.68 -5.45 -8.56
N ILE A 21 7.20 -5.25 -7.35
CA ILE A 21 7.30 -3.94 -6.67
C ILE A 21 7.91 -2.86 -7.59
N ALA A 22 9.02 -3.17 -8.27
CA ALA A 22 9.71 -2.22 -9.12
C ALA A 22 8.88 -1.82 -10.37
N ARG A 23 8.24 -2.79 -11.02
CA ARG A 23 7.39 -2.57 -12.22
C ARG A 23 6.12 -1.81 -11.86
N SER A 24 5.49 -2.27 -10.79
CA SER A 24 4.36 -1.63 -10.15
C SER A 24 4.75 -0.16 -9.91
N GLY A 25 5.82 0.15 -9.17
CA GLY A 25 6.25 1.53 -8.87
C GLY A 25 6.52 2.43 -10.06
N GLU A 26 6.99 1.86 -11.17
CA GLU A 26 7.11 2.58 -12.43
C GLU A 26 5.75 2.99 -13.01
N LYS A 27 4.77 2.08 -13.02
CA LYS A 27 3.41 2.31 -13.53
C LYS A 27 2.73 3.45 -12.78
N LYS A 28 2.81 3.48 -11.45
CA LYS A 28 2.20 4.56 -10.64
C LYS A 28 2.92 5.88 -10.75
N ALA A 29 4.25 5.88 -10.77
CA ALA A 29 5.03 7.09 -10.95
C ALA A 29 4.76 7.81 -12.29
N LYS A 30 4.33 7.05 -13.31
CA LYS A 30 3.96 7.57 -14.64
C LYS A 30 2.44 7.72 -14.82
N MET A 31 1.64 7.43 -13.80
CA MET A 31 0.19 7.59 -13.85
C MET A 31 -0.18 9.07 -13.98
N ARG A 32 -1.31 9.35 -14.65
CA ARG A 32 -1.86 10.70 -14.70
C ARG A 32 -2.21 11.19 -13.28
N LEU A 33 -1.91 12.46 -13.00
CA LEU A 33 -2.00 13.04 -11.66
C LEU A 33 -3.44 13.08 -11.12
N ASP A 34 -4.44 13.26 -11.99
CA ASP A 34 -5.86 13.21 -11.64
C ASP A 34 -6.24 11.87 -11.03
N LYS A 35 -5.94 10.77 -11.73
CA LYS A 35 -6.20 9.40 -11.27
C LYS A 35 -5.45 9.10 -9.97
N PHE A 36 -4.18 9.49 -9.90
CA PHE A 36 -3.34 9.27 -8.73
C PHE A 36 -3.85 10.04 -7.50
N PHE A 37 -4.32 11.27 -7.69
CA PHE A 37 -4.92 12.08 -6.62
C PHE A 37 -6.20 11.44 -6.08
N TYR A 38 -7.16 11.07 -6.94
CA TYR A 38 -8.38 10.38 -6.49
C TYR A 38 -8.07 9.08 -5.75
N ASN A 39 -7.11 8.30 -6.25
CA ASN A 39 -6.69 7.05 -5.62
C ASN A 39 -6.04 7.29 -4.24
N SER A 40 -5.36 8.43 -4.06
CA SER A 40 -4.77 8.85 -2.79
C SER A 40 -5.82 9.38 -1.80
N VAL A 41 -6.84 10.10 -2.28
CA VAL A 41 -7.97 10.52 -1.44
C VAL A 41 -8.72 9.31 -0.91
N LEU A 42 -9.01 8.33 -1.78
CA LEU A 42 -9.67 7.10 -1.38
C LEU A 42 -8.88 6.35 -0.29
N ALA A 43 -7.57 6.21 -0.43
CA ALA A 43 -6.73 5.57 0.58
C ALA A 43 -6.82 6.25 1.95
N GLY A 44 -6.84 7.60 1.97
CA GLY A 44 -7.02 8.36 3.20
C GLY A 44 -8.34 8.04 3.89
N ALA A 45 -9.44 8.06 3.13
CA ALA A 45 -10.77 7.73 3.66
C ALA A 45 -10.86 6.27 4.15
N LEU A 46 -10.29 5.31 3.40
CA LEU A 46 -10.25 3.90 3.78
C LEU A 46 -9.45 3.66 5.07
N LEU A 47 -8.33 4.36 5.27
CA LEU A 47 -7.58 4.28 6.52
C LEU A 47 -8.39 4.84 7.70
N GLY A 48 -9.23 5.83 7.43
CA GLY A 48 -10.14 6.43 8.41
C GLY A 48 -11.02 5.40 9.11
N PHE A 49 -11.56 4.42 8.40
CA PHE A 49 -12.34 3.32 9.00
C PHE A 49 -11.54 2.53 10.04
N GLY A 50 -10.28 2.20 9.74
CA GLY A 50 -9.40 1.51 10.68
C GLY A 50 -9.09 2.36 11.92
N CYS A 51 -8.88 3.67 11.73
CA CYS A 51 -8.63 4.60 12.84
C CYS A 51 -9.86 4.77 13.74
N ALA A 52 -11.05 4.93 13.15
CA ALA A 52 -12.31 5.06 13.89
C ALA A 52 -12.62 3.78 14.66
N ALA A 53 -12.53 2.61 14.02
CA ALA A 53 -12.73 1.32 14.67
C ALA A 53 -11.76 1.11 15.85
N ALA A 54 -10.49 1.49 15.70
CA ALA A 54 -9.51 1.38 16.77
C ALA A 54 -9.78 2.32 17.95
N LEU A 55 -10.27 3.55 17.71
CA LEU A 55 -10.68 4.45 18.80
C LEU A 55 -11.92 3.94 19.54
N ILE A 56 -12.91 3.41 18.82
CA ILE A 56 -14.10 2.82 19.45
C ILE A 56 -13.72 1.58 20.26
N ALA A 57 -12.90 0.69 19.68
CA ALA A 57 -12.41 -0.48 20.40
C ALA A 57 -11.54 -0.10 21.61
N GLY A 58 -10.92 1.08 21.61
CA GLY A 58 -10.14 1.64 22.70
C GLY A 58 -10.96 2.31 23.80
N ASP A 59 -12.21 2.67 23.53
CA ASP A 59 -13.13 3.35 24.46
C ASP A 59 -13.73 2.36 25.46
N ALA A 60 -12.89 1.84 26.34
CA ALA A 60 -13.31 1.00 27.45
C ALA A 60 -12.60 1.45 28.74
N PRO A 61 -13.21 2.34 29.54
CA PRO A 61 -12.58 2.93 30.73
C PRO A 61 -12.08 1.88 31.73
N TRP A 62 -12.90 0.84 31.96
CA TRP A 62 -12.53 -0.24 32.87
C TRP A 62 -11.22 -0.94 32.46
N TYR A 63 -11.03 -1.23 31.17
CA TYR A 63 -9.79 -1.84 30.69
C TYR A 63 -8.62 -0.86 30.68
N THR A 64 -8.88 0.42 30.45
CA THR A 64 -7.83 1.45 30.51
C THR A 64 -7.20 1.52 31.90
N GLU A 65 -8.01 1.37 32.96
CA GLU A 65 -7.54 1.40 34.35
C GLU A 65 -6.95 0.06 34.81
N ASN A 66 -7.62 -1.06 34.50
CA ASN A 66 -7.30 -2.36 35.12
C ASN A 66 -6.42 -3.26 34.24
N ALA A 67 -6.43 -3.08 32.92
CA ALA A 67 -5.74 -3.96 31.97
C ALA A 67 -5.33 -3.21 30.67
N PRO A 68 -4.49 -2.16 30.76
CA PRO A 68 -4.18 -1.31 29.61
C PRO A 68 -3.55 -2.07 28.43
N GLY A 69 -2.79 -3.14 28.69
CA GLY A 69 -2.26 -3.98 27.62
C GLY A 69 -3.34 -4.65 26.76
N VAL A 70 -4.45 -5.08 27.36
CA VAL A 70 -5.53 -5.80 26.67
C VAL A 70 -6.27 -4.88 25.72
N ILE A 71 -6.57 -3.64 26.15
CA ILE A 71 -7.29 -2.69 25.29
C ILE A 71 -6.45 -2.28 24.08
N HIS A 72 -5.12 -2.16 24.24
CA HIS A 72 -4.21 -1.92 23.12
C HIS A 72 -4.18 -3.07 22.12
N VAL A 73 -4.24 -4.32 22.59
CA VAL A 73 -4.33 -5.51 21.73
C VAL A 73 -5.66 -5.52 20.96
N LEU A 74 -6.78 -5.18 21.59
CA LEU A 74 -8.09 -5.12 20.92
C LEU A 74 -8.12 -4.03 19.84
N ALA A 75 -7.66 -2.82 20.15
CA ALA A 75 -7.52 -1.74 19.17
C ALA A 75 -6.56 -2.14 18.03
N GLY A 76 -5.47 -2.83 18.37
CA GLY A 76 -4.53 -3.40 17.41
C GLY A 76 -5.15 -4.43 16.48
N ALA A 77 -6.08 -5.25 16.96
CA ALA A 77 -6.71 -6.31 16.17
C ALA A 77 -7.68 -5.78 15.10
N VAL A 78 -8.33 -4.63 15.36
CA VAL A 78 -9.33 -4.04 14.46
C VAL A 78 -8.73 -3.05 13.46
N PHE A 79 -7.66 -2.34 13.84
CA PHE A 79 -7.03 -1.34 12.97
C PHE A 79 -6.60 -1.86 11.57
N PRO A 80 -6.07 -3.09 11.41
CA PRO A 80 -5.62 -3.62 10.11
C PRO A 80 -6.67 -3.58 9.01
N ILE A 81 -7.97 -3.56 9.33
CA ILE A 81 -9.07 -3.46 8.36
C ILE A 81 -8.84 -2.30 7.39
N GLY A 82 -8.37 -1.14 7.89
CA GLY A 82 -8.05 0.02 7.06
C GLY A 82 -7.01 -0.29 5.98
N LEU A 83 -5.85 -0.84 6.37
CA LEU A 83 -4.80 -1.16 5.40
C LEU A 83 -5.18 -2.31 4.48
N ILE A 84 -5.93 -3.30 4.96
CA ILE A 84 -6.45 -4.40 4.13
C ILE A 84 -7.37 -3.85 3.03
N MET A 85 -8.29 -2.94 3.35
CA MET A 85 -9.16 -2.32 2.34
C MET A 85 -8.36 -1.52 1.31
N ILE A 86 -7.36 -0.74 1.76
CA ILE A 86 -6.46 -0.04 0.84
C ILE A 86 -5.79 -1.09 -0.06
N ALA A 87 -5.22 -2.15 0.53
CA ALA A 87 -4.49 -3.23 -0.15
C ALA A 87 -5.30 -3.94 -1.24
N LEU A 88 -6.56 -4.22 -0.97
CA LEU A 88 -7.45 -4.94 -1.88
C LEU A 88 -8.11 -4.02 -2.92
N THR A 89 -8.11 -2.70 -2.70
CA THR A 89 -8.64 -1.72 -3.67
C THR A 89 -7.55 -1.15 -4.58
N GLY A 90 -6.27 -1.35 -4.25
CA GLY A 90 -5.17 -0.76 -4.99
C GLY A 90 -4.98 0.74 -4.73
N SER A 91 -5.52 1.26 -3.61
CA SER A 91 -5.48 2.69 -3.27
C SER A 91 -4.08 3.19 -2.84
N GLU A 92 -3.77 4.48 -3.01
CA GLU A 92 -2.42 5.01 -2.74
C GLU A 92 -2.22 5.54 -1.31
N LEU A 93 -1.41 4.85 -0.51
CA LEU A 93 -0.99 5.34 0.79
C LEU A 93 0.42 5.95 0.72
N TRP A 94 0.59 7.19 1.19
CA TRP A 94 1.85 7.93 1.15
C TRP A 94 3.02 7.17 1.78
N THR A 95 2.83 6.59 2.97
CA THR A 95 3.90 5.87 3.69
C THR A 95 4.47 4.69 2.94
N SER A 96 3.63 4.10 2.11
CA SER A 96 3.91 2.98 1.24
C SER A 96 4.66 3.38 -0.04
N THR A 97 4.65 4.68 -0.38
CA THR A 97 5.36 5.26 -1.54
C THR A 97 6.75 5.79 -1.21
N ILE A 98 7.11 5.89 0.08
CA ILE A 98 8.32 6.60 0.51
C ILE A 98 9.60 5.93 -0.02
N PHE A 99 10.53 6.79 -0.39
CA PHE A 99 11.62 6.57 -1.32
C PHE A 99 13.02 6.69 -0.70
N VAL A 100 13.98 6.40 -1.56
CA VAL A 100 15.42 6.45 -1.40
C VAL A 100 15.97 7.67 -0.67
N GLY A 101 16.61 7.40 0.46
CA GLY A 101 17.57 8.32 1.08
C GLY A 101 18.66 8.67 0.08
N LEU A 102 18.72 9.96 -0.24
CA LEU A 102 19.81 10.65 -0.94
C LEU A 102 21.11 10.62 -0.11
N THR A 103 21.46 9.49 0.51
CA THR A 103 22.80 9.36 1.06
C THR A 103 23.77 9.33 -0.12
N PRO A 104 24.89 10.08 -0.06
CA PRO A 104 25.93 10.01 -1.07
C PRO A 104 26.37 8.56 -1.34
N SER A 105 26.26 7.68 -0.33
CA SER A 105 26.53 6.25 -0.44
C SER A 105 25.51 5.48 -1.30
N ALA A 106 24.22 5.70 -1.12
CA ALA A 106 23.18 5.13 -1.99
C ALA A 106 23.27 5.68 -3.42
N PHE A 107 23.54 6.99 -3.56
CA PHE A 107 23.77 7.61 -4.87
C PHE A 107 25.03 7.05 -5.55
N ARG A 108 26.14 6.87 -4.83
CA ARG A 108 27.37 6.22 -5.33
C ARG A 108 27.13 4.76 -5.70
N LEU A 109 26.30 4.02 -4.97
CA LEU A 109 25.90 2.65 -5.33
C LEU A 109 25.09 2.62 -6.64
N VAL A 110 24.14 3.55 -6.81
CA VAL A 110 23.40 3.73 -8.06
C VAL A 110 24.33 4.09 -9.22
N LEU A 111 25.32 4.97 -9.00
CA LEU A 111 26.33 5.31 -10.01
C LEU A 111 27.29 4.15 -10.30
N ARG A 112 27.69 3.36 -9.32
CA ARG A 112 28.51 2.14 -9.52
C ARG A 112 27.76 1.07 -10.32
N SER A 113 26.46 0.93 -10.08
CA SER A 113 25.56 0.16 -10.94
C SER A 113 25.50 0.71 -12.39
N ARG A 114 25.63 2.05 -12.60
CA ARG A 114 25.63 2.65 -13.96
C ARG A 114 26.83 2.15 -14.75
N ARG A 115 27.97 2.08 -14.10
CA ARG A 115 29.23 1.61 -14.68
C ARG A 115 29.16 0.13 -15.05
N ARG A 116 28.68 -0.73 -14.14
CA ARG A 116 28.57 -2.19 -14.38
C ARG A 116 27.56 -2.59 -15.46
N LYS A 117 26.34 -2.00 -15.52
CA LYS A 117 25.36 -2.29 -16.60
C LYS A 117 25.82 -1.75 -17.97
N ARG A 118 26.61 -0.66 -18.00
CA ARG A 118 27.16 -0.10 -19.25
C ARG A 118 28.35 -0.93 -19.78
N GLU A 119 29.13 -1.52 -18.88
CA GLU A 119 30.23 -2.44 -19.20
C GLU A 119 29.74 -3.83 -19.65
N ARG A 120 28.52 -4.24 -19.24
CA ARG A 120 27.85 -5.46 -19.71
C ARG A 120 26.79 -5.14 -20.78
N LYS A 121 27.20 -4.91 -22.03
CA LYS A 121 26.26 -4.97 -23.16
C LYS A 121 25.62 -6.37 -23.18
N PRO A 122 24.28 -6.50 -23.21
CA PRO A 122 23.67 -7.80 -23.48
C PRO A 122 24.06 -8.25 -24.88
N LYS A 123 24.56 -9.49 -25.03
CA LYS A 123 24.62 -10.15 -26.34
C LYS A 123 23.19 -10.18 -26.88
N LYS A 124 22.95 -9.67 -28.08
CA LYS A 124 21.66 -9.79 -28.77
C LYS A 124 21.30 -11.28 -28.83
N LEU A 125 20.30 -11.73 -28.07
CA LEU A 125 19.60 -12.97 -28.41
C LEU A 125 18.82 -12.66 -29.69
N GLN A 126 19.22 -13.30 -30.79
CA GLN A 126 18.47 -13.30 -32.04
C GLN A 126 17.15 -14.06 -31.84
N GLY A 127 16.05 -13.43 -32.23
CA GLY A 127 14.84 -14.14 -32.67
C GLY A 127 13.92 -14.67 -31.59
N THR A 128 13.20 -13.79 -30.88
CA THR A 128 11.82 -14.09 -30.47
C THR A 128 10.95 -12.84 -30.64
N ASN A 129 9.78 -13.00 -31.25
CA ASN A 129 8.82 -11.94 -31.55
C ASN A 129 8.28 -11.32 -30.24
N GLU A 130 8.77 -10.14 -29.86
CA GLU A 130 8.33 -9.38 -28.68
C GLU A 130 6.99 -8.65 -28.91
N ARG A 131 5.91 -9.41 -29.15
CA ARG A 131 4.53 -8.88 -29.08
C ARG A 131 3.61 -9.73 -28.21
N ALA A 132 4.15 -10.37 -27.18
CA ALA A 132 3.32 -10.89 -26.09
C ALA A 132 2.98 -9.73 -25.15
N GLY A 133 1.82 -9.09 -25.40
CA GLY A 133 1.18 -8.23 -24.40
C GLY A 133 0.92 -9.07 -23.15
N LEU A 134 1.75 -8.86 -22.13
CA LEU A 134 1.72 -9.59 -20.87
C LEU A 134 0.41 -9.26 -20.14
N LEU A 135 -0.58 -10.13 -20.28
CA LEU A 135 -1.82 -10.13 -19.49
C LEU A 135 -1.45 -10.43 -18.04
N ILE A 136 -1.24 -9.39 -17.24
CA ILE A 136 -1.10 -9.50 -15.78
C ILE A 136 -2.47 -9.94 -15.24
N PRO A 137 -2.60 -11.11 -14.60
CA PRO A 137 -3.88 -11.56 -14.07
C PRO A 137 -4.47 -10.54 -13.10
N ILE A 138 -5.80 -10.38 -13.14
CA ILE A 138 -6.56 -9.36 -12.39
C ILE A 138 -6.28 -9.45 -10.87
N SER A 139 -5.99 -10.64 -10.33
CA SER A 139 -5.58 -10.85 -8.92
C SER A 139 -4.26 -10.18 -8.54
N ILE A 140 -3.35 -9.97 -9.50
CA ILE A 140 -2.10 -9.21 -9.30
C ILE A 140 -2.38 -7.71 -9.42
N LEU A 141 -3.37 -7.30 -10.23
CA LEU A 141 -3.82 -5.91 -10.35
C LEU A 141 -4.52 -5.41 -9.07
N ILE A 142 -5.23 -6.30 -8.38
CA ILE A 142 -6.00 -6.04 -7.14
C ILE A 142 -5.07 -5.70 -5.95
N CYS A 143 -3.78 -6.06 -6.01
CA CYS A 143 -2.79 -5.78 -4.97
C CYS A 143 -1.67 -4.84 -5.42
N ASP A 144 -1.99 -3.89 -6.31
CA ASP A 144 -1.14 -2.74 -6.59
C ASP A 144 -1.08 -1.82 -5.34
N LEU A 145 -0.58 -2.30 -4.20
CA LEU A 145 -0.31 -1.51 -2.99
C LEU A 145 1.18 -1.43 -2.67
N ALA A 146 1.57 -0.33 -2.00
CA ALA A 146 2.94 0.03 -1.64
C ALA A 146 3.96 -0.22 -2.73
N GLN A 147 3.91 0.66 -3.70
CA GLN A 147 5.02 0.65 -4.62
C GLN A 147 6.06 1.55 -4.05
N TYR A 148 7.10 0.92 -3.52
CA TYR A 148 8.41 1.49 -3.34
C TYR A 148 8.86 2.05 -4.69
N THR A 149 8.38 3.24 -5.02
CA THR A 149 8.96 4.11 -6.04
C THR A 149 10.48 4.20 -5.80
N GLY A 150 10.89 3.98 -4.54
CA GLY A 150 12.22 3.62 -4.03
C GLY A 150 13.00 2.68 -4.93
N VAL A 151 12.51 1.46 -5.02
CA VAL A 151 13.08 0.37 -5.81
C VAL A 151 13.03 0.70 -7.30
N ALA A 152 11.92 1.28 -7.78
CA ALA A 152 11.79 1.68 -9.18
C ALA A 152 12.87 2.70 -9.60
N PHE A 153 13.23 3.64 -8.73
CA PHE A 153 14.33 4.57 -9.02
C PHE A 153 15.70 3.93 -8.92
N PHE A 154 15.92 3.02 -7.96
CA PHE A 154 17.16 2.28 -7.88
C PHE A 154 17.40 1.47 -9.18
N GLU A 155 16.32 0.94 -9.75
CA GLU A 155 16.30 0.32 -11.08
C GLU A 155 16.28 1.31 -12.25
N ARG A 156 16.27 2.62 -11.98
CA ARG A 156 16.27 3.73 -12.95
C ARG A 156 15.06 3.82 -13.86
N ARG A 157 13.91 3.34 -13.39
CA ARG A 157 12.64 3.40 -14.11
C ARG A 157 11.92 4.74 -13.93
N VAL A 158 12.25 5.48 -12.87
CA VAL A 158 11.60 6.75 -12.48
C VAL A 158 12.63 7.82 -12.09
N THR A 159 12.25 9.10 -12.17
CA THR A 159 13.11 10.26 -11.86
C THR A 159 12.73 10.92 -10.54
N ILE A 160 13.62 11.74 -9.96
CA ILE A 160 13.35 12.50 -8.72
C ILE A 160 12.07 13.34 -8.82
N LEU A 161 11.78 13.91 -9.99
CA LEU A 161 10.57 14.69 -10.20
C LEU A 161 9.30 13.83 -10.10
N HIS A 162 9.31 12.62 -10.65
CA HIS A 162 8.17 11.70 -10.51
C HIS A 162 7.91 11.35 -9.05
N LEU A 163 8.98 11.20 -8.27
CA LEU A 163 8.93 10.88 -6.84
C LEU A 163 8.36 12.05 -6.03
N ALA A 164 8.92 13.24 -6.20
CA ALA A 164 8.44 14.43 -5.51
C ALA A 164 6.95 14.72 -5.81
N LYS A 165 6.54 14.56 -7.08
CA LYS A 165 5.14 14.72 -7.50
C LYS A 165 4.24 13.68 -6.83
N THR A 166 4.56 12.40 -6.94
CA THR A 166 3.73 11.33 -6.35
C THR A 166 3.62 11.46 -4.84
N TRP A 167 4.68 11.82 -4.13
CA TRP A 167 4.59 11.98 -2.67
C TRP A 167 3.75 13.17 -2.27
N THR A 168 3.94 14.31 -2.92
CA THR A 168 3.19 15.52 -2.58
C THR A 168 1.70 15.28 -2.81
N VAL A 169 1.35 14.66 -3.95
CA VAL A 169 -0.05 14.35 -4.29
C VAL A 169 -0.61 13.27 -3.36
N ALA A 170 0.16 12.22 -3.04
CA ALA A 170 -0.29 11.17 -2.12
C ALA A 170 -0.50 11.68 -0.70
N TYR A 171 0.43 12.49 -0.18
CA TYR A 171 0.34 13.07 1.15
C TYR A 171 -0.89 13.96 1.29
N LEU A 172 -1.10 14.88 0.34
CA LEU A 172 -2.23 15.80 0.34
C LEU A 172 -3.56 15.08 0.08
N GLY A 173 -3.56 14.08 -0.83
CA GLY A 173 -4.73 13.25 -1.08
C GLY A 173 -5.14 12.47 0.15
N ASN A 174 -4.19 11.78 0.81
CA ASN A 174 -4.45 11.06 2.05
C ASN A 174 -4.99 11.97 3.15
N LEU A 175 -4.39 13.15 3.33
CA LEU A 175 -4.85 14.16 4.29
C LEU A 175 -6.28 14.60 3.99
N GLY A 176 -6.59 14.94 2.73
CA GLY A 176 -7.93 15.36 2.34
C GLY A 176 -8.98 14.27 2.54
N GLY A 177 -8.67 13.03 2.12
CA GLY A 177 -9.58 11.91 2.24
C GLY A 177 -9.86 11.49 3.68
N ILE A 178 -8.82 11.48 4.52
CA ILE A 178 -8.98 11.07 5.92
C ILE A 178 -9.68 12.14 6.76
N LEU A 179 -9.45 13.42 6.48
CA LEU A 179 -10.18 14.52 7.13
C LEU A 179 -11.65 14.58 6.66
N PHE A 180 -11.90 14.31 5.37
CA PHE A 180 -13.27 14.16 4.86
C PHE A 180 -14.00 13.05 5.61
N PHE A 181 -13.38 11.86 5.71
CA PHE A 181 -13.95 10.74 6.47
C PHE A 181 -14.19 11.10 7.94
N MET A 182 -13.19 11.72 8.59
CA MET A 182 -13.30 12.16 9.98
C MET A 182 -14.48 13.10 10.20
N TYR A 183 -14.62 14.12 9.36
CA TYR A 183 -15.68 15.13 9.54
C TYR A 183 -17.05 14.59 9.14
N VAL A 184 -17.18 14.02 7.95
CA VAL A 184 -18.48 13.64 7.39
C VAL A 184 -19.01 12.35 7.99
N ILE A 185 -18.15 11.34 8.17
CA ILE A 185 -18.58 10.03 8.66
C ILE A 185 -18.53 9.98 10.18
N CYS A 186 -17.44 10.42 10.81
CA CYS A 186 -17.31 10.27 12.26
C CYS A 186 -17.99 11.38 13.07
N ILE A 187 -17.74 12.64 12.72
CA ILE A 187 -18.29 13.78 13.47
C ILE A 187 -19.76 14.01 13.10
N TYR A 188 -20.06 14.25 11.83
CA TYR A 188 -21.43 14.51 11.38
C TYR A 188 -22.32 13.26 11.50
N GLY A 189 -21.76 12.07 11.25
CA GLY A 189 -22.44 10.79 11.49
C GLY A 189 -22.52 10.37 12.97
N ASN A 190 -22.03 11.20 13.90
CA ASN A 190 -22.14 11.03 15.35
C ASN A 190 -21.60 9.68 15.88
N VAL A 191 -20.47 9.22 15.33
CA VAL A 191 -19.80 7.97 15.71
C VAL A 191 -19.25 8.04 17.14
N PHE A 192 -18.78 9.21 17.59
CA PHE A 192 -18.28 9.46 18.95
C PHE A 192 -19.31 10.24 19.77
N SER A 193 -20.53 9.71 19.86
CA SER A 193 -21.66 10.39 20.50
C SER A 193 -21.59 10.42 22.03
N SER A 194 -20.91 9.47 22.64
CA SER A 194 -20.79 9.38 24.10
C SER A 194 -19.67 10.28 24.64
N GLU A 195 -19.87 10.83 25.84
CA GLU A 195 -18.84 11.63 26.52
C GLU A 195 -17.56 10.82 26.78
N SER A 196 -17.69 9.53 27.08
CA SER A 196 -16.56 8.60 27.22
C SER A 196 -15.73 8.53 25.93
N SER A 197 -16.38 8.33 24.79
CA SER A 197 -15.71 8.24 23.50
C SER A 197 -14.97 9.53 23.15
N GLN A 198 -15.60 10.68 23.42
CA GLN A 198 -15.01 11.99 23.18
C GLN A 198 -13.77 12.20 24.07
N ALA A 199 -13.89 11.92 25.37
CA ALA A 199 -12.78 11.99 26.32
C ALA A 199 -11.64 11.02 25.94
N HIS A 200 -11.97 9.83 25.43
CA HIS A 200 -10.98 8.87 24.91
C HIS A 200 -10.24 9.44 23.71
N THR A 201 -10.93 10.05 22.74
CA THR A 201 -10.27 10.67 21.57
C THR A 201 -9.31 11.81 21.96
N VAL A 202 -9.69 12.63 22.95
CA VAL A 202 -8.84 13.71 23.50
C VAL A 202 -7.61 13.11 24.18
N SER A 203 -7.81 12.11 25.05
CA SER A 203 -6.72 11.43 25.75
C SER A 203 -5.75 10.75 24.78
N TYR A 204 -6.28 10.13 23.72
CA TYR A 204 -5.48 9.50 22.67
C TYR A 204 -4.64 10.54 21.91
N ALA A 205 -5.23 11.68 21.55
CA ALA A 205 -4.52 12.77 20.87
C ALA A 205 -3.39 13.34 21.73
N ILE A 206 -3.62 13.54 23.04
CA ILE A 206 -2.59 13.95 24.01
C ILE A 206 -1.47 12.90 24.09
N GLY A 207 -1.82 11.62 24.23
CA GLY A 207 -0.85 10.51 24.29
C GLY A 207 -0.01 10.35 23.02
N LYS A 208 -0.52 10.77 21.85
CA LYS A 208 0.24 10.76 20.59
C LYS A 208 1.05 12.04 20.36
N ALA A 209 0.48 13.21 20.62
CA ALA A 209 1.05 14.48 20.18
C ALA A 209 1.74 15.28 21.30
N GLN A 210 1.30 15.18 22.56
CA GLN A 210 1.78 16.02 23.66
C GLN A 210 2.69 15.27 24.63
N THR A 211 2.27 14.09 25.13
CA THR A 211 3.00 13.32 26.15
C THR A 211 4.42 12.89 25.74
N PRO A 212 4.64 12.23 24.58
CA PRO A 212 5.98 11.78 24.21
C PRO A 212 6.93 12.94 23.88
N GLY A 213 8.24 12.77 23.97
CA GLY A 213 9.19 13.73 23.41
C GLY A 213 9.18 13.71 21.88
N TRP A 214 9.76 14.74 21.24
CA TRP A 214 9.89 14.80 19.78
C TRP A 214 10.68 13.60 19.23
N HIS A 215 11.78 13.24 19.90
CA HIS A 215 12.63 12.10 19.55
C HIS A 215 11.90 10.76 19.74
N ASN A 216 11.04 10.62 20.75
CA ASN A 216 10.25 9.41 20.95
C ASN A 216 9.28 9.19 19.78
N ILE A 217 8.61 10.24 19.31
CA ILE A 217 7.74 10.16 18.12
C ILE A 217 8.55 9.73 16.91
N PHE A 218 9.68 10.38 16.67
CA PHE A 218 10.56 10.06 15.54
C PHE A 218 11.01 8.59 15.56
N CYS A 219 11.59 8.12 16.67
CA CYS A 219 12.08 6.74 16.79
C CYS A 219 10.94 5.71 16.69
N SER A 220 9.80 5.98 17.33
CA SER A 220 8.61 5.16 17.23
C SER A 220 8.08 5.07 15.80
N ALA A 221 8.14 6.18 15.05
CA ALA A 221 7.69 6.23 13.67
C ALA A 221 8.61 5.46 12.70
N ILE A 222 9.88 5.26 13.03
CA ILE A 222 10.75 4.34 12.27
C ILE A 222 10.18 2.92 12.34
N GLY A 223 9.85 2.44 13.54
CA GLY A 223 9.26 1.12 13.75
C GLY A 223 7.91 0.97 13.05
N ALA A 224 7.05 1.99 13.12
CA ALA A 224 5.74 1.97 12.48
C ALA A 224 5.86 1.72 10.98
N ASN A 225 6.69 2.50 10.27
CA ASN A 225 6.75 2.35 8.83
C ASN A 225 7.63 1.19 8.37
N TRP A 226 8.52 0.66 9.23
CA TRP A 226 9.12 -0.65 8.96
C TRP A 226 8.02 -1.71 8.85
N LEU A 227 7.14 -1.80 9.86
CA LEU A 227 6.07 -2.79 9.87
C LEU A 227 5.02 -2.58 8.76
N VAL A 228 4.64 -1.33 8.45
CA VAL A 228 3.72 -1.03 7.34
C VAL A 228 4.31 -1.44 6.00
N CYS A 229 5.58 -1.11 5.74
CA CYS A 229 6.28 -1.55 4.55
C CYS A 229 6.38 -3.08 4.49
N LEU A 230 6.71 -3.74 5.60
CA LEU A 230 6.77 -5.19 5.68
C LEU A 230 5.42 -5.85 5.38
N ALA A 231 4.32 -5.32 5.93
CA ALA A 231 2.96 -5.81 5.68
C ALA A 231 2.64 -5.82 4.18
N VAL A 232 2.97 -4.73 3.47
CA VAL A 232 2.66 -4.68 2.05
C VAL A 232 3.61 -5.54 1.23
N TYR A 233 4.90 -5.64 1.60
CA TYR A 233 5.81 -6.60 0.98
C TYR A 233 5.28 -8.05 1.11
N GLN A 234 4.84 -8.45 2.30
CA GLN A 234 4.26 -9.78 2.54
C GLN A 234 2.93 -9.96 1.78
N GLY A 235 2.10 -8.91 1.69
CA GLY A 235 0.89 -8.92 0.85
C GLY A 235 1.18 -9.08 -0.64
N ILE A 236 2.29 -8.54 -1.16
CA ILE A 236 2.70 -8.73 -2.56
C ILE A 236 3.17 -10.16 -2.81
N ILE A 237 3.87 -10.77 -1.84
CA ILE A 237 4.32 -12.17 -1.93
C ILE A 237 3.13 -13.13 -2.04
N ALA A 238 2.06 -12.89 -1.28
CA ALA A 238 0.89 -13.76 -1.28
C ALA A 238 0.12 -13.67 -2.62
N ARG A 239 -0.25 -14.82 -3.18
CA ARG A 239 -1.07 -14.90 -4.41
C ARG A 239 -2.57 -14.82 -4.13
N GLU A 240 -3.02 -15.46 -3.05
CA GLU A 240 -4.43 -15.53 -2.65
C GLU A 240 -4.86 -14.33 -1.79
N VAL A 241 -6.14 -13.94 -1.90
CA VAL A 241 -6.73 -12.84 -1.13
C VAL A 241 -6.72 -13.13 0.38
N SER A 242 -7.06 -14.35 0.80
CA SER A 242 -6.99 -14.81 2.20
C SER A 242 -5.58 -14.64 2.77
N SER A 243 -4.57 -15.14 2.05
CA SER A 243 -3.16 -15.05 2.42
C SER A 243 -2.67 -13.61 2.49
N LYS A 244 -3.14 -12.73 1.58
CA LYS A 244 -2.85 -11.28 1.61
C LYS A 244 -3.38 -10.62 2.86
N ILE A 245 -4.63 -10.91 3.21
CA ILE A 245 -5.28 -10.36 4.42
C ILE A 245 -4.48 -10.73 5.66
N ILE A 246 -4.14 -12.02 5.83
CA ILE A 246 -3.40 -12.51 7.00
C ILE A 246 -1.98 -11.93 7.04
N ALA A 247 -1.28 -11.90 5.89
CA ALA A 247 0.06 -11.34 5.77
C ALA A 247 0.12 -9.86 6.19
N ILE A 248 -0.89 -9.07 5.78
CA ILE A 248 -0.98 -7.66 6.13
C ILE A 248 -1.39 -7.49 7.60
N TRP A 249 -2.25 -8.38 8.12
CA TRP A 249 -2.82 -8.22 9.45
C TRP A 249 -1.75 -8.23 10.55
N TRP A 250 -0.80 -9.18 10.53
CA TRP A 250 0.17 -9.36 11.62
C TRP A 250 1.08 -8.15 11.88
N PRO A 251 1.81 -7.58 10.89
CA PRO A 251 2.68 -6.44 11.18
C PRO A 251 1.90 -5.19 11.59
N ILE A 252 0.67 -5.04 11.08
CA ILE A 252 -0.20 -3.90 11.39
C ILE A 252 -0.77 -4.01 12.80
N PHE A 253 -1.23 -5.20 13.17
CA PHE A 253 -1.62 -5.54 14.53
C PHE A 253 -0.51 -5.19 15.53
N ILE A 254 0.73 -5.59 15.22
CA ILE A 254 1.88 -5.33 16.10
C ILE A 254 2.13 -3.83 16.25
N PHE A 255 2.21 -3.05 15.18
CA PHE A 255 2.58 -1.63 15.33
C PHE A 255 1.52 -0.84 16.11
N VAL A 256 0.25 -1.18 15.95
CA VAL A 256 -0.86 -0.49 16.63
C VAL A 256 -0.90 -0.89 18.10
N THR A 257 -0.73 -2.18 18.40
CA THR A 257 -0.62 -2.69 19.78
C THR A 257 0.54 -2.03 20.52
N LEU A 258 1.66 -1.79 19.83
CA LEU A 258 2.82 -1.09 20.38
C LEU A 258 2.64 0.44 20.45
N GLY A 259 1.49 0.97 20.05
CA GLY A 259 1.18 2.40 20.15
C GLY A 259 2.06 3.28 19.27
N MET A 260 2.62 2.77 18.17
CA MET A 260 3.61 3.49 17.38
C MET A 260 3.03 4.72 16.64
N ASN A 261 3.90 5.63 16.19
CA ASN A 261 3.50 6.84 15.47
C ASN A 261 3.50 6.64 13.95
N HIS A 262 2.34 6.82 13.31
CA HIS A 262 2.22 6.74 11.86
C HIS A 262 1.60 8.02 11.34
N VAL A 263 2.32 8.71 10.45
CA VAL A 263 1.96 10.03 9.92
C VAL A 263 0.53 10.09 9.39
N ILE A 264 0.07 9.09 8.61
CA ILE A 264 -1.28 9.11 8.03
C ILE A 264 -2.34 8.75 9.08
N ALA A 265 -2.01 7.92 10.08
CA ALA A 265 -2.95 7.65 11.17
C ALA A 265 -3.10 8.89 12.05
N ASN A 266 -2.00 9.62 12.28
CA ASN A 266 -1.99 10.87 13.03
C ASN A 266 -2.79 11.98 12.33
N MET A 267 -3.00 11.92 11.00
CA MET A 267 -3.91 12.81 10.27
C MET A 267 -5.38 12.64 10.67
N PHE A 268 -5.74 11.54 11.34
CA PHE A 268 -7.07 11.30 11.90
C PHE A 268 -7.05 11.38 13.43
N LEU A 269 -6.18 10.58 14.05
CA LEU A 269 -6.20 10.31 15.50
C LEU A 269 -5.91 11.57 16.34
N VAL A 270 -5.11 12.51 15.82
CA VAL A 270 -4.83 13.77 16.52
C VAL A 270 -5.91 14.82 16.21
N PRO A 271 -6.27 15.10 14.95
CA PRO A 271 -7.34 16.06 14.63
C PRO A 271 -8.70 15.73 15.23
N VAL A 272 -9.09 14.46 15.37
CA VAL A 272 -10.36 14.10 16.01
C VAL A 272 -10.38 14.46 17.49
N GLY A 273 -9.28 14.23 18.22
CA GLY A 273 -9.16 14.68 19.62
C GLY A 273 -9.05 16.20 19.75
N MET A 274 -8.43 16.88 18.78
CA MET A 274 -8.44 18.35 18.72
C MET A 274 -9.86 18.90 18.54
N TYR A 275 -10.69 18.26 17.73
CA TYR A 275 -12.09 18.63 17.56
C TYR A 275 -12.88 18.54 18.87
N TYR A 276 -12.64 17.49 19.67
CA TYR A 276 -13.29 17.30 20.98
C TYR A 276 -12.59 18.01 22.15
N GLY A 277 -11.55 18.83 21.91
CA GLY A 277 -11.00 19.74 22.92
C GLY A 277 -9.59 19.43 23.44
N ALA A 278 -8.75 18.69 22.71
CA ALA A 278 -7.35 18.53 23.08
C ALA A 278 -6.63 19.90 23.19
N PRO A 279 -5.73 20.10 24.18
CA PRO A 279 -5.22 21.42 24.56
C PRO A 279 -4.07 21.92 23.66
N PHE A 280 -4.19 21.75 22.34
CA PHE A 280 -3.21 22.23 21.36
C PHE A 280 -3.82 22.51 19.99
N GLY A 281 -3.27 23.51 19.31
CA GLY A 281 -3.72 23.93 17.97
C GLY A 281 -2.96 23.25 16.82
N VAL A 282 -3.37 23.59 15.59
CA VAL A 282 -2.84 23.01 14.35
C VAL A 282 -1.32 23.20 14.20
N GLY A 283 -0.79 24.37 14.59
CA GLY A 283 0.65 24.63 14.52
C GLY A 283 1.48 23.69 15.41
N TYR A 284 1.00 23.45 16.64
CA TYR A 284 1.63 22.49 17.57
C TYR A 284 1.53 21.06 17.03
N TYR A 285 0.36 20.66 16.55
CA TYR A 285 0.14 19.36 15.92
C TYR A 285 1.12 19.10 14.76
N ILE A 286 1.29 20.07 13.85
CA ILE A 286 2.20 19.93 12.72
C ILE A 286 3.65 19.79 13.21
N TRP A 287 4.09 20.70 14.07
CA TRP A 287 5.47 20.72 14.58
C TRP A 287 5.82 19.47 15.38
N LYS A 288 4.95 19.11 16.32
CA LYS A 288 5.23 18.08 17.32
C LYS A 288 4.83 16.69 16.84
N SER A 289 3.68 16.53 16.17
CA SER A 289 3.22 15.21 15.74
C SER A 289 3.67 14.88 14.31
N MET A 290 3.32 15.72 13.35
CA MET A 290 3.42 15.37 11.92
C MET A 290 4.85 15.32 11.41
N ILE A 291 5.67 16.33 11.69
CA ILE A 291 7.05 16.39 11.20
C ILE A 291 7.90 15.20 11.69
N PRO A 292 8.02 14.92 13.00
CA PRO A 292 8.82 13.78 13.46
C PRO A 292 8.24 12.44 13.01
N ALA A 293 6.92 12.29 12.95
CA ALA A 293 6.29 11.06 12.45
C ALA A 293 6.61 10.85 10.97
N ALA A 294 6.50 11.89 10.13
CA ALA A 294 6.84 11.82 8.72
C ALA A 294 8.31 11.46 8.51
N LEU A 295 9.23 12.11 9.22
CA LEU A 295 10.67 11.84 9.13
C LEU A 295 11.01 10.42 9.58
N GLY A 296 10.44 9.96 10.70
CA GLY A 296 10.64 8.60 11.19
C GLY A 296 10.07 7.57 10.21
N ASN A 297 8.87 7.78 9.69
CA ASN A 297 8.28 6.91 8.68
C ASN A 297 9.13 6.87 7.41
N ILE A 298 9.73 7.99 6.98
CA ILE A 298 10.66 8.01 5.85
C ILE A 298 11.85 7.08 6.11
N VAL A 299 12.49 7.22 7.27
CA VAL A 299 13.65 6.39 7.64
C VAL A 299 13.28 4.91 7.76
N GLY A 300 12.15 4.60 8.38
CA GLY A 300 11.66 3.23 8.57
C GLY A 300 11.39 2.49 7.26
N GLY A 301 10.58 3.09 6.38
CA GLY A 301 10.20 2.47 5.12
C GLY A 301 11.36 2.38 4.13
N PHE A 302 12.18 3.43 4.05
CA PHE A 302 13.33 3.44 3.16
C PHE A 302 14.44 2.48 3.63
N GLY A 303 14.89 2.62 4.89
CA GLY A 303 16.09 1.94 5.37
C GLY A 303 15.90 0.44 5.55
N PHE A 304 14.84 0.04 6.26
CA PHE A 304 14.65 -1.34 6.71
C PHE A 304 13.98 -2.26 5.71
N VAL A 305 13.26 -1.71 4.73
CA VAL A 305 12.62 -2.51 3.67
C VAL A 305 13.10 -2.10 2.28
N GLY A 306 13.06 -0.82 1.93
CA GLY A 306 13.48 -0.35 0.61
C GLY A 306 14.93 -0.69 0.23
N VAL A 307 15.91 -0.25 1.04
CA VAL A 307 17.35 -0.49 0.76
C VAL A 307 17.74 -1.94 0.97
N SER A 308 17.37 -2.51 2.11
CA SER A 308 17.78 -3.84 2.53
C SER A 308 17.32 -4.90 1.52
N TYR A 309 16.05 -4.89 1.12
CA TYR A 309 15.52 -5.88 0.18
C TYR A 309 16.02 -5.64 -1.25
N TRP A 310 16.17 -4.38 -1.67
CA TRP A 310 16.84 -4.07 -2.93
C TRP A 310 18.28 -4.58 -2.94
N TYR A 311 19.03 -4.34 -1.86
CA TYR A 311 20.41 -4.78 -1.76
C TYR A 311 20.51 -6.30 -1.82
N MET A 312 19.68 -7.02 -1.06
CA MET A 312 19.70 -8.49 -1.02
C MET A 312 19.27 -9.13 -2.34
N TRP A 313 18.20 -8.63 -2.98
CA TRP A 313 17.52 -9.38 -4.04
C TRP A 313 17.64 -8.76 -5.44
N MET A 314 18.04 -7.50 -5.56
CA MET A 314 18.18 -6.81 -6.85
C MET A 314 19.63 -6.53 -7.26
N THR A 315 20.60 -6.68 -6.34
CA THR A 315 22.02 -6.50 -6.69
C THR A 315 22.70 -7.79 -7.17
N ALA A 316 22.10 -8.95 -6.88
CA ALA A 316 22.54 -10.25 -7.39
C ALA A 316 22.23 -10.38 -8.89
N ASN A 317 23.18 -10.93 -9.66
CA ASN A 317 23.21 -10.92 -11.13
C ASN A 317 22.23 -11.89 -11.83
N GLU A 318 21.24 -12.43 -11.13
CA GLU A 318 20.25 -13.32 -11.71
C GLU A 318 18.97 -12.53 -11.96
N ALA A 319 18.89 -11.94 -13.16
CA ALA A 319 17.61 -11.48 -13.68
C ALA A 319 16.74 -12.72 -13.90
N VAL A 320 16.03 -13.16 -12.87
CA VAL A 320 14.98 -14.16 -13.03
C VAL A 320 13.84 -13.47 -13.75
N ASP A 321 13.58 -13.80 -15.02
CA ASP A 321 12.36 -13.33 -15.66
C ASP A 321 11.17 -13.86 -14.84
N ALA A 322 10.34 -12.94 -14.33
CA ALA A 322 9.04 -13.30 -13.78
C ALA A 322 8.15 -13.82 -14.92
N ASN A 323 8.37 -15.08 -15.32
CA ASN A 323 7.50 -15.80 -16.24
C ASN A 323 6.26 -16.21 -15.47
N PHE A 324 5.15 -15.53 -15.75
CA PHE A 324 3.84 -15.93 -15.28
C PHE A 324 3.39 -17.09 -16.14
N ASP A 325 3.31 -18.29 -15.56
CA ASP A 325 2.66 -19.40 -16.22
C ASP A 325 1.17 -19.08 -16.36
N THR A 326 0.81 -18.52 -17.51
CA THR A 326 -0.56 -18.16 -17.90
C THR A 326 -1.25 -19.31 -18.63
N THR A 327 -0.60 -20.47 -18.78
CA THR A 327 -1.17 -21.61 -19.52
C THR A 327 -2.47 -22.11 -18.90
N HIS A 328 -2.67 -21.95 -17.59
CA HIS A 328 -3.91 -22.30 -16.92
C HIS A 328 -5.08 -21.35 -17.22
N VAL A 329 -4.83 -20.05 -17.41
CA VAL A 329 -5.87 -19.06 -17.77
C VAL A 329 -6.25 -19.22 -19.25
N LEU A 330 -5.25 -19.47 -20.11
CA LEU A 330 -5.48 -19.73 -21.52
C LEU A 330 -6.25 -21.04 -21.74
N LYS A 331 -6.02 -22.08 -20.91
CA LYS A 331 -6.78 -23.34 -20.99
C LYS A 331 -8.27 -23.18 -20.69
N TYR A 332 -8.65 -22.31 -19.75
CA TYR A 332 -10.07 -21.99 -19.52
C TYR A 332 -10.66 -21.20 -20.69
N SER A 333 -9.93 -20.21 -21.22
CA SER A 333 -10.39 -19.41 -22.35
C SER A 333 -10.54 -20.20 -23.65
N SER A 334 -9.67 -21.18 -23.91
CA SER A 334 -9.76 -22.04 -25.10
C SER A 334 -10.77 -23.18 -24.91
N ALA A 335 -10.92 -23.73 -23.71
CA ALA A 335 -11.93 -24.76 -23.42
C ALA A 335 -13.37 -24.22 -23.42
N GLU A 336 -13.59 -22.94 -23.16
CA GLU A 336 -14.90 -22.28 -23.32
C GLU A 336 -15.17 -21.85 -24.77
N ARG A 337 -14.15 -21.47 -25.55
CA ARG A 337 -14.30 -21.21 -26.99
C ARG A 337 -14.70 -22.45 -27.78
N GLU A 338 -14.31 -23.64 -27.32
CA GLU A 338 -14.61 -24.92 -27.99
C GLU A 338 -16.00 -25.47 -27.63
N LYS A 339 -16.74 -24.83 -26.70
CA LYS A 339 -18.07 -25.27 -26.24
C LYS A 339 -19.23 -24.42 -26.76
N LEU A 340 -18.97 -23.38 -27.54
CA LEU A 340 -20.03 -22.65 -28.22
C LEU A 340 -20.41 -23.39 -29.50
N PRO A 341 -21.66 -23.86 -29.66
CA PRO A 341 -22.09 -24.46 -30.90
C PRO A 341 -22.01 -23.40 -31.99
N TYR A 342 -21.16 -23.66 -32.98
CA TYR A 342 -21.03 -22.86 -34.18
C TYR A 342 -22.31 -23.08 -35.00
N ASP A 343 -23.25 -22.13 -34.95
CA ASP A 343 -24.40 -22.11 -35.85
C ASP A 343 -23.91 -21.59 -37.21
N GLU A 344 -23.69 -22.51 -38.15
CA GLU A 344 -23.44 -22.18 -39.54
C GLU A 344 -24.72 -21.62 -40.17
N SER A 345 -24.84 -20.30 -40.25
CA SER A 345 -25.74 -19.65 -41.21
C SER A 345 -24.92 -18.84 -42.24
N PRO A 346 -25.17 -19.04 -43.55
CA PRO A 346 -24.32 -18.48 -44.59
C PRO A 346 -24.71 -17.04 -44.94
N GLY A 347 -23.72 -16.16 -44.90
CA GLY A 347 -23.69 -14.92 -45.69
C GLY A 347 -24.30 -13.68 -45.05
N SER A 348 -23.47 -12.69 -44.77
CA SER A 348 -23.54 -11.39 -45.46
C SER A 348 -22.44 -10.45 -44.95
N SER A 349 -21.95 -9.65 -45.89
CA SER A 349 -20.92 -8.63 -45.79
C SER A 349 -21.18 -7.51 -44.77
N GLY A 350 -20.13 -7.15 -44.02
CA GLY A 350 -19.69 -5.79 -43.71
C GLY A 350 -20.63 -4.79 -43.03
N ARG A 351 -20.25 -4.29 -41.85
CA ARG A 351 -20.00 -2.86 -41.55
C ARG A 351 -19.68 -2.62 -40.07
N HIS A 352 -18.92 -1.57 -39.86
CA HIS A 352 -18.57 -0.96 -38.57
C HIS A 352 -19.77 -0.42 -37.77
N ASN A 353 -19.51 -0.34 -36.45
CA ASN A 353 -19.94 0.66 -35.47
C ASN A 353 -21.25 0.48 -34.66
N ASP A 354 -21.03 0.58 -33.34
CA ASP A 354 -21.69 1.46 -32.38
C ASP A 354 -23.02 1.07 -31.68
N TYR A 355 -22.93 1.20 -30.33
CA TYR A 355 -23.95 1.42 -29.29
C TYR A 355 -25.19 0.49 -29.22
N HIS A 356 -25.41 -0.15 -28.06
CA HIS A 356 -26.43 0.30 -27.10
C HIS A 356 -26.52 -0.54 -25.81
N ILE A 357 -26.67 0.21 -24.71
CA ILE A 357 -27.20 -0.18 -23.40
C ILE A 357 -28.71 -0.42 -23.57
N GLU A 358 -29.27 -1.49 -22.99
CA GLU A 358 -30.43 -1.49 -22.08
C GLU A 358 -30.99 -2.91 -21.79
N GLN A 359 -31.67 -2.99 -20.65
CA GLN A 359 -32.60 -4.04 -20.17
C GLN A 359 -32.02 -5.18 -19.30
N ILE A 360 -31.85 -4.87 -18.01
CA ILE A 360 -32.12 -5.82 -16.92
C ILE A 360 -33.49 -5.44 -16.32
N MET A 361 -34.50 -6.22 -16.66
CA MET A 361 -35.74 -6.36 -15.89
C MET A 361 -36.25 -7.81 -16.07
N GLY A 362 -36.48 -8.50 -14.96
CA GLY A 362 -37.48 -9.56 -14.86
C GLY A 362 -36.98 -11.01 -14.87
N ALA A 363 -36.66 -11.53 -13.69
CA ALA A 363 -37.13 -12.84 -13.22
C ALA A 363 -36.98 -12.90 -11.69
#